data_AF-A0A2K3L9I9-F1
#
_entry.id   AF-A0A2K3L9I9-F1
#
_cell.length_a   1.000
_cell.length_b   1.000
_cell.length_c   1.000
_cell.angle_alpha   90.00
_cell.angle_beta   90.00
_cell.angle_gamma   90.00
#
_symmetry.space_group_name_H-M   'P 1'
#
loop_
_entity.id
_entity.type
_entity.pdbx_description
1 polymer ?
#
loop_
_entity_poly.entity_id
_entity_poly.type
_entity_poly.pdbx_seq_one_letter_code
_entity_poly.pdbx_strand_id
1 'polypeptide(L)'
;MKKLNIIGNPKALRKLRTACEKAKRALSFAVVTNVEVDSLFQGVDFSSPITRAKFEEINMDLFDECMSIVERCLTDAKMDKSSVDDVVLVGGSSRIPKVQQLLQDFFEGKELCNSINPDEAVAYGAAVQAALLSGDSKNVPNLVLIDVAPLSLGWKVIHNVMSVVIPRNSPIPVKKTRNYVTAEDNQERVPILVYEDFFEDKELCNSINPDEAVAYGAAFQADLLSEDSKNVPNLVLINVAPLSLGWKVKHGVMSVVIPRNTPIPVKKTKQYVTIEDNQIDVLIDVYEGERARASDNHLLGSFVLSGLPPAATRGHPYDVCFDVDQNGILTVSAIDESTGSTNKITITNEKGRLSTEEINRLIQEAETYCIDDKKFLRKAKIMNALDLCVYKMRNVLKKKDINLKLSSEENKKINTAITKAENLLDESDRRNEIDALKDLLNELESMYERIIGKSC
;
A
#
# COMPACT_ATOMS: atom_id res chain seq x y z
N MET A 1 -13.48 -41.54 -19.16
CA MET A 1 -13.62 -40.08 -19.37
C MET A 1 -12.24 -39.46 -19.52
N LYS A 2 -12.04 -38.60 -20.54
CA LYS A 2 -10.77 -37.89 -20.75
C LYS A 2 -10.64 -36.83 -19.65
N LYS A 3 -9.60 -36.89 -18.82
CA LYS A 3 -9.34 -35.85 -17.80
C LYS A 3 -8.93 -34.57 -18.53
N LEU A 4 -9.72 -33.52 -18.39
CA LEU A 4 -9.40 -32.18 -18.90
C LEU A 4 -8.58 -31.43 -17.85
N ASN A 5 -7.52 -30.75 -18.27
CA ASN A 5 -6.66 -29.94 -17.40
C ASN A 5 -6.79 -28.47 -17.78
N ILE A 6 -7.15 -27.62 -16.81
CA ILE A 6 -7.35 -26.18 -17.00
C ILE A 6 -6.18 -25.32 -16.52
N ILE A 7 -5.14 -25.88 -15.88
CA ILE A 7 -4.02 -25.15 -15.27
C ILE A 7 -3.30 -24.25 -16.30
N GLY A 8 -3.23 -24.68 -17.57
CA GLY A 8 -2.61 -23.90 -18.65
C GLY A 8 -3.53 -22.86 -19.30
N ASN A 9 -4.77 -22.69 -18.85
CA ASN A 9 -5.72 -21.77 -19.47
C ASN A 9 -6.10 -20.60 -18.52
N PRO A 10 -5.51 -19.40 -18.70
CA PRO A 10 -5.76 -18.25 -17.83
C PRO A 10 -7.23 -17.81 -17.77
N LYS A 11 -7.96 -17.96 -18.88
CA LYS A 11 -9.38 -17.57 -18.97
C LYS A 11 -10.26 -18.51 -18.14
N ALA A 12 -10.03 -19.82 -18.25
CA ALA A 12 -10.73 -20.83 -17.46
C ALA A 12 -10.43 -20.68 -15.96
N LEU A 13 -9.15 -20.48 -15.60
CA LEU A 13 -8.75 -20.25 -14.21
C LEU A 13 -9.38 -18.98 -13.63
N ARG A 14 -9.44 -17.88 -14.38
CA ARG A 14 -10.09 -16.64 -13.93
C ARG A 14 -11.59 -16.86 -13.68
N LYS A 15 -12.29 -17.52 -14.60
CA LYS A 15 -13.71 -17.87 -14.43
C LYS A 15 -13.93 -18.70 -13.16
N LEU A 16 -13.13 -19.75 -12.98
CA LEU A 16 -13.22 -20.63 -11.82
C LEU A 16 -12.90 -19.87 -10.53
N ARG A 17 -11.86 -19.03 -10.50
CA ARG A 17 -11.50 -18.21 -9.34
C ARG A 17 -12.65 -17.29 -8.92
N THR A 18 -13.29 -16.59 -9.87
CA THR A 18 -14.45 -15.75 -9.57
C THR A 18 -15.61 -16.57 -8.98
N ALA A 19 -15.86 -17.78 -9.50
CA ALA A 19 -16.90 -18.65 -8.96
C ALA A 19 -16.56 -19.19 -7.56
N CYS A 20 -15.31 -19.60 -7.34
CA CYS A 20 -14.84 -20.03 -6.01
C CYS A 20 -14.89 -18.89 -4.99
N GLU A 21 -14.57 -17.65 -5.37
CA GLU A 21 -14.69 -16.51 -4.46
C GLU A 21 -16.14 -16.24 -4.06
N LYS A 22 -17.08 -16.30 -5.02
CA LYS A 22 -18.52 -16.20 -4.74
C LYS A 22 -18.98 -17.32 -3.80
N ALA A 23 -18.55 -18.56 -4.06
CA ALA A 23 -18.84 -19.70 -3.20
C ALA A 23 -18.28 -19.51 -1.79
N LYS A 24 -17.02 -19.06 -1.66
CA LYS A 24 -16.40 -18.74 -0.36
C LYS A 24 -17.24 -17.74 0.44
N ARG A 25 -17.64 -16.63 -0.19
CA ARG A 25 -18.49 -15.61 0.44
C ARG A 25 -19.86 -16.18 0.84
N ALA A 26 -20.46 -17.04 0.01
CA ALA A 26 -21.72 -17.69 0.32
C ALA A 26 -21.60 -18.67 1.50
N LEU A 27 -20.50 -19.42 1.60
CA LEU A 27 -20.24 -20.37 2.69
C LEU A 27 -20.06 -19.70 4.06
N SER A 28 -19.76 -18.40 4.10
CA SER A 28 -19.80 -17.63 5.35
C SER A 28 -21.20 -17.60 6.00
N PHE A 29 -22.26 -17.79 5.20
CA PHE A 29 -23.65 -17.74 5.69
C PHE A 29 -24.38 -19.08 5.48
N ALA A 30 -24.12 -19.78 4.39
CA ALA A 30 -24.74 -21.05 4.04
C ALA A 30 -23.87 -22.26 4.39
N VAL A 31 -24.49 -23.41 4.64
CA VAL A 31 -23.79 -24.68 4.93
C VAL A 31 -23.26 -25.35 3.65
N VAL A 32 -23.92 -25.11 2.52
CA VAL A 32 -23.56 -25.65 1.22
C VAL A 32 -23.83 -24.60 0.14
N THR A 33 -23.03 -24.61 -0.91
CA THR A 33 -23.25 -23.81 -2.13
C THR A 33 -22.68 -24.57 -3.32
N ASN A 34 -22.98 -24.13 -4.54
CA ASN A 34 -22.42 -24.72 -5.76
C ASN A 34 -21.41 -23.76 -6.41
N VAL A 35 -20.31 -24.33 -6.90
CA VAL A 35 -19.40 -23.66 -7.82
C VAL A 35 -19.85 -24.02 -9.24
N GLU A 36 -20.53 -23.07 -9.89
CA GLU A 36 -21.11 -23.26 -11.23
C GLU A 36 -20.47 -22.28 -12.21
N VAL A 37 -20.01 -22.83 -13.35
CA VAL A 37 -19.40 -22.08 -14.45
C VAL A 37 -19.80 -22.68 -15.78
N ASP A 38 -20.61 -21.94 -16.53
CA ASP A 38 -20.95 -22.29 -17.91
C ASP A 38 -19.72 -22.19 -18.83
N SER A 39 -19.55 -23.22 -19.65
CA SER A 39 -18.48 -23.36 -20.62
C SER A 39 -17.13 -23.00 -20.01
N LEU A 40 -16.78 -23.69 -18.91
CA LEU A 40 -15.55 -23.47 -18.18
C LEU A 40 -14.34 -23.72 -19.09
N PHE A 41 -14.34 -24.85 -19.80
CA PHE A 41 -13.26 -25.23 -20.69
C PHE A 41 -13.75 -26.13 -21.83
N GLN A 42 -13.38 -25.80 -23.08
CA GLN A 42 -13.74 -26.58 -24.28
C GLN A 42 -15.25 -26.87 -24.44
N GLY A 43 -16.11 -25.90 -24.09
CA GLY A 43 -17.56 -26.09 -24.18
C GLY A 43 -18.17 -26.94 -23.07
N VAL A 44 -17.37 -27.37 -22.09
CA VAL A 44 -17.83 -28.18 -20.95
C VAL A 44 -18.15 -27.26 -19.78
N ASP A 45 -19.37 -27.39 -19.27
CA ASP A 45 -19.83 -26.72 -18.06
C ASP A 45 -19.24 -27.39 -16.81
N PHE A 46 -19.04 -26.60 -15.76
CA PHE A 46 -18.60 -27.11 -14.46
C PHE A 46 -19.67 -26.79 -13.41
N SER A 47 -20.10 -27.80 -12.69
CA SER A 47 -20.94 -27.64 -11.51
C SER A 47 -20.45 -28.63 -10.45
N SER A 48 -20.11 -28.12 -9.28
CA SER A 48 -19.75 -28.94 -8.13
C SER A 48 -20.29 -28.31 -6.85
N PRO A 49 -21.02 -29.07 -6.01
CA PRO A 49 -21.34 -28.61 -4.67
C PRO A 49 -20.05 -28.53 -3.83
N ILE A 50 -20.01 -27.56 -2.92
CA ILE A 50 -19.00 -27.44 -1.88
C ILE A 50 -19.71 -27.12 -0.56
N THR A 51 -19.35 -27.87 0.48
CA THR A 51 -19.88 -27.65 1.83
C THR A 51 -18.93 -26.76 2.61
N ARG A 52 -19.46 -26.07 3.62
CA ARG A 52 -18.67 -25.28 4.56
C ARG A 52 -17.61 -26.15 5.23
N ALA A 53 -18.00 -27.34 5.71
CA ALA A 53 -17.08 -28.30 6.30
C ALA A 53 -15.91 -28.66 5.38
N LYS A 54 -16.16 -28.86 4.07
CA LYS A 54 -15.09 -29.14 3.12
C LYS A 54 -14.19 -27.93 2.87
N PHE A 55 -14.77 -26.74 2.79
CA PHE A 55 -14.00 -25.49 2.69
C PHE A 55 -13.11 -25.27 3.91
N GLU A 56 -13.62 -25.55 5.12
CA GLU A 56 -12.86 -25.45 6.35
C GLU A 56 -11.72 -26.47 6.39
N GLU A 57 -11.99 -27.73 6.03
CA GLU A 57 -11.00 -28.81 5.98
C GLU A 57 -9.80 -28.46 5.09
N ILE A 58 -10.04 -27.93 3.88
CA ILE A 58 -8.97 -27.64 2.91
C ILE A 58 -8.16 -26.37 3.22
N ASN A 59 -8.58 -25.55 4.19
CA ASN A 59 -7.89 -24.32 4.58
C ASN A 59 -7.51 -24.29 6.07
N MET A 60 -7.64 -25.41 6.78
CA MET A 60 -7.42 -25.43 8.23
C MET A 60 -5.97 -25.06 8.59
N ASP A 61 -5.01 -25.48 7.77
CA ASP A 61 -3.59 -25.14 7.91
C ASP A 61 -3.36 -23.61 7.92
N LEU A 62 -4.04 -22.89 7.02
CA LEU A 62 -3.98 -21.43 6.98
C LEU A 62 -4.66 -20.79 8.19
N PHE A 63 -5.76 -21.37 8.68
CA PHE A 63 -6.46 -20.86 9.86
C PHE A 63 -5.66 -21.06 11.14
N ASP A 64 -5.04 -22.24 11.30
CA ASP A 64 -4.17 -22.56 12.44
C ASP A 64 -2.92 -21.67 12.43
N GLU A 65 -2.37 -21.39 11.25
CA GLU A 65 -1.27 -20.45 11.10
C GLU A 65 -1.66 -19.04 11.61
N CYS A 66 -2.86 -18.55 11.28
CA CYS A 66 -3.36 -17.29 11.83
C CYS A 66 -3.45 -17.32 13.36
N MET A 67 -3.90 -18.43 13.97
CA MET A 67 -3.98 -18.53 15.44
C MET A 67 -2.62 -18.54 16.11
N SER A 68 -1.62 -19.16 15.48
CA SER A 68 -0.24 -19.13 15.99
C SER A 68 0.32 -17.71 16.08
N ILE A 69 -0.09 -16.82 15.17
CA ILE A 69 0.32 -15.41 15.18
C ILE A 69 -0.34 -14.67 16.35
N VAL A 70 -1.63 -14.94 16.64
CA VAL A 70 -2.34 -14.36 17.79
C VAL A 70 -1.66 -14.76 19.10
N GLU A 71 -1.30 -16.04 19.26
CA GLU A 71 -0.60 -16.52 20.45
C GLU A 71 0.77 -15.88 20.63
N ARG A 72 1.54 -15.76 19.54
CA ARG A 72 2.82 -15.05 19.54
C ARG A 72 2.64 -13.60 19.98
N CYS A 73 1.63 -12.90 19.45
CA CYS A 73 1.35 -11.51 19.80
C CYS A 73 1.12 -11.32 21.32
N LEU A 74 0.30 -12.18 21.93
CA LEU A 74 0.07 -12.13 23.39
C LEU A 74 1.33 -12.47 24.20
N THR A 75 2.06 -13.49 23.76
CA THR A 75 3.32 -13.91 24.39
C THR A 75 4.38 -12.80 24.33
N ASP A 76 4.40 -12.07 23.22
CA ASP A 76 5.27 -10.93 23.02
C ASP A 76 4.84 -9.80 23.97
N ALA A 77 3.56 -9.45 23.97
CA ALA A 77 2.98 -8.42 24.84
C ALA A 77 3.06 -8.77 26.34
N LYS A 78 3.41 -10.02 26.69
CA LYS A 78 3.37 -10.57 28.06
C LYS A 78 1.99 -10.42 28.69
N MET A 79 0.97 -10.57 27.86
CA MET A 79 -0.42 -10.44 28.24
C MET A 79 -1.05 -11.82 28.33
N ASP A 80 -1.85 -12.04 29.36
CA ASP A 80 -2.69 -13.23 29.44
C ASP A 80 -3.92 -13.06 28.54
N LYS A 81 -4.47 -14.15 28.01
CA LYS A 81 -5.68 -14.11 27.19
C LYS A 81 -6.86 -13.48 27.92
N SER A 82 -6.92 -13.64 29.25
CA SER A 82 -7.95 -13.03 30.09
C SER A 82 -7.85 -11.50 30.17
N SER A 83 -6.67 -10.94 29.88
CA SER A 83 -6.40 -9.49 29.96
C SER A 83 -6.75 -8.71 28.70
N VAL A 84 -7.13 -9.39 27.62
CA VAL A 84 -7.65 -8.74 26.42
C VAL A 84 -9.10 -8.34 26.68
N ASP A 85 -9.45 -7.06 26.69
CA ASP A 85 -10.84 -6.66 26.94
C ASP A 85 -11.75 -7.00 25.75
N ASP A 86 -11.32 -6.61 24.54
CA ASP A 86 -12.10 -6.74 23.31
C ASP A 86 -11.29 -7.42 22.19
N VAL A 87 -11.97 -8.20 21.35
CA VAL A 87 -11.41 -8.77 20.12
C VAL A 87 -12.15 -8.17 18.92
N VAL A 88 -11.49 -7.24 18.22
CA VAL A 88 -12.07 -6.54 17.07
C VAL A 88 -11.72 -7.25 15.77
N LEU A 89 -12.72 -7.50 14.94
CA LEU A 89 -12.57 -8.15 13.64
C LEU A 89 -12.52 -7.12 12.51
N VAL A 90 -11.44 -7.12 11.72
CA VAL A 90 -11.30 -6.25 10.54
C VAL A 90 -10.88 -7.05 9.31
N GLY A 91 -11.35 -6.62 8.14
CA GLY A 91 -11.17 -7.27 6.84
C GLY A 91 -12.23 -8.33 6.53
N GLY A 92 -12.71 -8.39 5.28
CA GLY A 92 -13.82 -9.26 4.89
C GLY A 92 -13.62 -10.77 5.11
N SER A 93 -12.39 -11.26 5.19
CA SER A 93 -12.12 -12.68 5.53
C SER A 93 -12.40 -13.02 6.99
N SER A 94 -12.47 -12.03 7.89
CA SER A 94 -12.89 -12.23 9.29
C SER A 94 -14.35 -12.70 9.43
N ARG A 95 -15.14 -12.61 8.36
CA ARG A 95 -16.53 -13.12 8.28
C ARG A 95 -16.61 -14.64 8.13
N ILE A 96 -15.49 -15.36 8.05
CA ILE A 96 -15.47 -16.82 7.95
C ILE A 96 -15.84 -17.40 9.33
N PRO A 97 -16.93 -18.20 9.46
CA PRO A 97 -17.38 -18.71 10.75
C PRO A 97 -16.32 -19.49 11.50
N LYS A 98 -15.52 -20.30 10.80
CA LYS A 98 -14.44 -21.07 11.43
C LYS A 98 -13.34 -20.19 12.03
N VAL A 99 -12.98 -19.08 11.39
CA VAL A 99 -11.99 -18.14 11.93
C VAL A 99 -12.52 -17.47 13.20
N GLN A 100 -13.78 -17.04 13.19
CA GLN A 100 -14.43 -16.47 14.38
C GLN A 100 -14.53 -17.50 15.51
N GLN A 101 -14.92 -18.74 15.19
CA GLN A 101 -14.98 -19.82 16.16
C GLN A 101 -13.60 -20.08 16.79
N LEU A 102 -12.55 -20.19 15.97
CA LEU A 102 -11.18 -20.42 16.48
C LEU A 102 -10.72 -19.28 17.40
N LEU A 103 -11.05 -18.03 17.07
CA LEU A 103 -10.76 -16.88 17.94
C LEU A 103 -11.56 -16.94 19.25
N GLN A 104 -12.86 -17.25 19.19
CA GLN A 104 -13.69 -17.41 20.39
C GLN A 104 -13.15 -18.52 21.28
N ASP A 105 -12.86 -19.69 20.71
CA ASP A 105 -12.28 -20.83 21.42
C ASP A 105 -10.91 -20.44 22.04
N PHE A 106 -10.09 -19.70 21.30
CA PHE A 106 -8.78 -19.22 21.77
C PHE A 106 -8.90 -18.27 22.97
N PHE A 107 -9.91 -17.38 22.96
CA PHE A 107 -10.20 -16.43 24.04
C PHE A 107 -11.29 -16.93 25.01
N GLU A 108 -11.38 -18.25 25.22
CA GLU A 108 -12.23 -18.89 26.25
C GLU A 108 -13.73 -18.54 26.15
N GLY A 109 -14.22 -18.39 24.93
CA GLY A 109 -15.62 -18.08 24.63
C GLY A 109 -15.97 -16.59 24.68
N LYS A 110 -14.98 -15.68 24.77
CA LYS A 110 -15.19 -14.23 24.71
C LYS A 110 -15.95 -13.83 23.44
N GLU A 111 -16.93 -12.95 23.60
CA GLU A 111 -17.68 -12.39 22.48
C GLU A 111 -16.77 -11.51 21.61
N LEU A 112 -16.88 -11.67 20.28
CA LEU A 112 -16.12 -10.89 19.32
C LEU A 112 -16.86 -9.58 19.03
N CYS A 113 -16.11 -8.48 18.95
CA CYS A 113 -16.67 -7.16 18.70
C CYS A 113 -17.15 -7.04 17.25
N ASN A 114 -18.49 -6.97 17.09
CA ASN A 114 -19.18 -6.86 15.81
C ASN A 114 -19.78 -5.46 15.56
N SER A 115 -19.51 -4.49 16.42
CA SER A 115 -20.01 -3.11 16.29
C SER A 115 -19.30 -2.33 15.18
N ILE A 116 -18.14 -2.82 14.73
CA ILE A 116 -17.29 -2.19 13.73
C ILE A 116 -17.51 -2.85 12.37
N ASN A 117 -17.66 -2.05 11.31
CA ASN A 117 -17.72 -2.58 9.96
C ASN A 117 -16.31 -3.02 9.51
N PRO A 118 -16.06 -4.33 9.29
CA PRO A 118 -14.72 -4.84 9.00
C PRO A 118 -14.19 -4.36 7.64
N ASP A 119 -15.04 -3.92 6.73
CA ASP A 119 -14.62 -3.48 5.38
C ASP A 119 -14.29 -1.97 5.33
N GLU A 120 -14.77 -1.19 6.31
CA GLU A 120 -14.66 0.28 6.31
C GLU A 120 -13.72 0.81 7.41
N ALA A 121 -13.50 0.04 8.49
CA ALA A 121 -12.73 0.46 9.65
C ALA A 121 -11.35 1.03 9.28
N VAL A 122 -10.65 0.39 8.35
CA VAL A 122 -9.32 0.81 7.88
C VAL A 122 -9.37 2.18 7.20
N ALA A 123 -10.33 2.37 6.28
CA ALA A 123 -10.49 3.64 5.58
C ALA A 123 -10.90 4.76 6.52
N TYR A 124 -11.72 4.45 7.52
CA TYR A 124 -12.12 5.39 8.55
C TYR A 124 -10.93 5.85 9.41
N GLY A 125 -10.12 4.90 9.91
CA GLY A 125 -8.89 5.23 10.65
C GLY A 125 -7.92 6.07 9.83
N ALA A 126 -7.75 5.76 8.55
CA ALA A 126 -6.92 6.54 7.63
C ALA A 126 -7.46 7.97 7.42
N ALA A 127 -8.77 8.15 7.32
CA ALA A 127 -9.39 9.48 7.18
C ALA A 127 -9.21 10.33 8.45
N VAL A 128 -9.35 9.72 9.63
CA VAL A 128 -9.06 10.39 10.92
C VAL A 128 -7.60 10.85 10.96
N GLN A 129 -6.67 9.98 10.57
CA GLN A 129 -5.26 10.33 10.50
C GLN A 129 -5.02 11.48 9.50
N ALA A 130 -5.61 11.42 8.30
CA ALA A 130 -5.50 12.49 7.31
C ALA A 130 -6.05 13.83 7.83
N ALA A 131 -7.14 13.82 8.59
CA ALA A 131 -7.71 15.02 9.22
C ALA A 131 -6.79 15.60 10.30
N LEU A 132 -6.20 14.75 11.15
CA LEU A 132 -5.19 15.14 12.14
C LEU A 132 -3.97 15.79 11.47
N LEU A 133 -3.48 15.18 10.39
CA LEU A 133 -2.35 15.68 9.60
C LEU A 133 -2.65 17.00 8.90
N SER A 134 -3.89 17.19 8.46
CA SER A 134 -4.32 18.40 7.76
C SER A 134 -4.53 19.60 8.69
N GLY A 135 -4.46 19.39 10.01
CA GLY A 135 -4.65 20.43 11.02
C GLY A 135 -6.11 20.88 11.19
N ASP A 136 -7.07 20.18 10.58
CA ASP A 136 -8.50 20.51 10.64
C ASP A 136 -9.17 19.70 11.77
N SER A 137 -8.78 20.02 13.01
CA SER A 137 -8.99 19.15 14.20
C SER A 137 -10.25 19.46 15.02
N LYS A 138 -11.27 20.12 14.44
CA LYS A 138 -12.40 20.64 15.23
C LYS A 138 -13.24 19.55 15.92
N ASN A 139 -13.19 18.30 15.45
CA ASN A 139 -14.00 17.18 15.94
C ASN A 139 -13.20 15.88 16.19
N VAL A 140 -11.86 15.94 16.28
CA VAL A 140 -11.06 14.73 16.51
C VAL A 140 -10.54 14.73 17.95
N PRO A 141 -10.89 13.75 18.81
CA PRO A 141 -10.29 13.59 20.14
C PRO A 141 -8.77 13.55 20.07
N ASN A 142 -8.12 14.09 21.11
CA ASN A 142 -6.68 14.01 21.26
C ASN A 142 -6.29 12.55 21.53
N LEU A 143 -5.79 11.87 20.49
CA LEU A 143 -5.37 10.48 20.54
C LEU A 143 -3.85 10.40 20.70
N VAL A 144 -3.38 9.63 21.66
CA VAL A 144 -1.94 9.31 21.84
C VAL A 144 -1.74 7.85 21.50
N LEU A 145 -0.98 7.60 20.43
CA LEU A 145 -0.52 6.26 20.09
C LEU A 145 0.88 6.06 20.67
N ILE A 146 1.02 5.10 21.57
CA ILE A 146 2.32 4.65 22.08
C ILE A 146 2.60 3.32 21.41
N ASP A 147 3.41 3.37 20.36
CA ASP A 147 3.91 2.16 19.72
C ASP A 147 4.91 1.44 20.65
N VAL A 148 5.22 0.20 20.37
CA VAL A 148 6.09 -0.63 21.22
C VAL A 148 7.26 -1.20 20.43
N ALA A 149 8.39 -1.43 21.10
CA ALA A 149 9.54 -2.09 20.48
C ALA A 149 9.14 -3.52 20.06
N PRO A 150 9.09 -3.87 18.77
CA PRO A 150 8.60 -5.19 18.36
C PRO A 150 9.53 -6.34 18.82
N LEU A 151 10.80 -6.03 19.11
CA LEU A 151 11.81 -6.99 19.53
C LEU A 151 12.63 -6.47 20.71
N SER A 152 13.24 -7.40 21.46
CA SER A 152 14.10 -7.06 22.59
C SER A 152 15.42 -6.55 22.05
N LEU A 153 15.84 -5.37 22.51
CA LEU A 153 17.14 -4.78 22.22
C LEU A 153 18.06 -5.03 23.40
N GLY A 154 19.25 -5.53 23.11
CA GLY A 154 20.25 -5.89 24.10
C GLY A 154 21.63 -5.89 23.48
N TRP A 155 22.65 -6.27 24.23
CA TRP A 155 23.98 -6.42 23.68
C TRP A 155 24.67 -7.66 24.24
N LYS A 156 25.62 -8.21 23.51
CA LYS A 156 26.28 -9.47 23.87
C LYS A 156 27.22 -9.28 25.04
N VAL A 157 27.04 -10.15 26.03
CA VAL A 157 27.93 -10.35 27.17
C VAL A 157 28.75 -11.63 26.98
N ILE A 158 29.61 -11.95 27.95
CA ILE A 158 30.47 -13.15 27.94
C ILE A 158 29.62 -14.41 27.71
N HIS A 159 30.21 -15.42 27.06
CA HIS A 159 29.54 -16.68 26.68
C HIS A 159 28.48 -16.54 25.58
N ASN A 160 28.56 -15.50 24.76
CA ASN A 160 27.69 -15.34 23.58
C ASN A 160 26.21 -15.11 23.94
N VAL A 161 25.94 -14.66 25.17
CA VAL A 161 24.59 -14.42 25.67
C VAL A 161 24.19 -12.97 25.42
N MET A 162 22.96 -12.73 24.99
CA MET A 162 22.40 -11.39 24.86
C MET A 162 21.87 -10.89 26.21
N SER A 163 22.40 -9.78 26.71
CA SER A 163 21.81 -9.06 27.83
C SER A 163 20.80 -8.04 27.33
N VAL A 164 19.51 -8.37 27.48
CA VAL A 164 18.39 -7.49 27.11
C VAL A 164 18.40 -6.21 27.95
N VAL A 165 18.38 -5.05 27.27
CA VAL A 165 18.36 -3.71 27.88
C VAL A 165 16.98 -3.06 27.71
N ILE A 166 16.42 -3.12 26.51
CA ILE A 166 15.04 -2.72 26.21
C ILE A 166 14.29 -3.98 25.81
N PRO A 167 13.42 -4.53 26.65
CA PRO A 167 12.61 -5.68 26.28
C PRO A 167 11.70 -5.38 25.10
N ARG A 168 11.36 -6.40 24.31
CA ARG A 168 10.24 -6.34 23.36
C ARG A 168 8.97 -5.88 24.08
N ASN A 169 8.11 -5.23 23.33
CA ASN A 169 6.89 -4.55 23.76
C ASN A 169 7.10 -3.42 24.78
N SER A 170 8.32 -2.88 24.87
CA SER A 170 8.54 -1.65 25.65
C SER A 170 7.90 -0.46 24.92
N PRO A 171 7.08 0.36 25.60
CA PRO A 171 6.43 1.52 24.99
C PRO A 171 7.48 2.53 24.50
N ILE A 172 7.36 3.02 23.26
CA ILE A 172 8.31 3.93 22.63
C ILE A 172 7.70 5.34 22.62
N PRO A 173 8.45 6.37 23.07
CA PRO A 173 9.89 6.36 23.35
C PRO A 173 10.29 5.72 24.70
N VAL A 174 11.33 4.88 24.70
CA VAL A 174 11.94 4.27 25.90
C VAL A 174 13.45 4.48 25.93
N LYS A 175 13.96 4.89 27.10
CA LYS A 175 15.40 4.91 27.42
C LYS A 175 15.66 4.02 28.63
N LYS A 176 16.47 2.98 28.45
CA LYS A 176 16.92 2.12 29.56
C LYS A 176 18.43 2.11 29.65
N THR A 177 18.93 2.27 30.87
CA THR A 177 20.36 2.20 31.19
C THR A 177 20.58 1.00 32.09
N ARG A 178 21.62 0.20 31.81
CA ARG A 178 22.05 -0.91 32.65
C ARG A 178 23.56 -0.83 32.83
N ASN A 179 24.03 -1.07 34.06
CA ASN A 179 25.46 -1.06 34.38
C ASN A 179 26.08 -2.41 34.04
N TYR A 180 27.30 -2.37 33.49
CA TYR A 180 28.10 -3.54 33.16
C TYR A 180 29.52 -3.33 33.65
N VAL A 181 30.21 -4.41 33.96
CA VAL A 181 31.62 -4.43 34.39
C VAL A 181 32.47 -5.15 33.35
N THR A 182 33.76 -4.80 33.29
CA THR A 182 34.72 -5.50 32.43
C THR A 182 34.93 -6.94 32.90
N ALA A 183 35.25 -7.81 31.95
CA ALA A 183 35.41 -9.25 32.20
C ALA A 183 36.85 -9.64 32.57
N GLU A 184 37.81 -8.79 32.18
CA GLU A 184 39.24 -9.03 32.30
C GLU A 184 39.93 -7.82 32.93
N ASP A 185 41.05 -8.07 33.62
CA ASP A 185 41.85 -7.03 34.26
C ASP A 185 42.52 -6.12 33.21
N ASN A 186 42.55 -4.80 33.47
CA ASN A 186 43.14 -3.79 32.58
C ASN A 186 42.52 -3.71 31.17
N GLN A 187 41.26 -4.11 31.01
CA GLN A 187 40.54 -4.04 29.74
C GLN A 187 40.25 -2.58 29.34
N GLU A 188 41.07 -2.01 28.44
CA GLU A 188 40.94 -0.61 27.97
C GLU A 188 39.79 -0.38 26.96
N ARG A 189 39.27 -1.45 26.34
CA ARG A 189 38.21 -1.36 25.30
C ARG A 189 37.21 -2.51 25.43
N VAL A 190 35.92 -2.19 25.28
CA VAL A 190 34.82 -3.17 25.28
C VAL A 190 34.04 -3.06 23.96
N PRO A 191 34.01 -4.12 23.13
CA PRO A 191 33.17 -4.14 21.94
C PRO A 191 31.70 -4.30 22.34
N ILE A 192 30.90 -3.25 22.12
CA ILE A 192 29.45 -3.30 22.35
C ILE A 192 28.79 -3.79 21.06
N LEU A 193 28.37 -5.05 21.06
CA LEU A 193 27.63 -5.66 19.95
C LEU A 193 26.16 -5.71 20.35
N VAL A 194 25.32 -4.86 19.75
CA VAL A 194 23.88 -4.78 20.03
C VAL A 194 23.15 -5.81 19.17
N TYR A 195 22.27 -6.58 19.78
CA TYR A 195 21.48 -7.64 19.17
C TYR A 195 19.98 -7.30 19.32
N GLU A 196 19.20 -7.81 18.37
CA GLU A 196 17.75 -7.81 18.38
C GLU A 196 17.29 -9.27 18.24
N ASP A 197 16.25 -9.67 18.97
CA ASP A 197 15.73 -11.04 18.96
C ASP A 197 15.21 -11.46 17.56
N PHE A 198 15.21 -12.75 17.22
CA PHE A 198 14.97 -13.22 15.84
C PHE A 198 13.64 -13.99 15.71
N PHE A 199 12.84 -13.67 14.67
CA PHE A 199 11.73 -14.51 14.23
C PHE A 199 12.19 -15.45 13.12
N GLU A 200 11.97 -16.75 13.27
CA GLU A 200 12.13 -17.71 12.18
C GLU A 200 10.99 -17.54 11.15
N ASP A 201 11.40 -17.44 9.88
CA ASP A 201 10.67 -17.69 8.64
C ASP A 201 9.32 -17.00 8.38
N LYS A 202 9.35 -15.71 7.97
CA LYS A 202 8.42 -15.11 6.98
C LYS A 202 8.87 -13.71 6.53
N GLU A 203 8.77 -13.43 5.23
CA GLU A 203 8.96 -12.09 4.66
C GLU A 203 7.78 -11.15 5.01
N LEU A 204 8.08 -9.92 5.43
CA LEU A 204 7.08 -8.87 5.69
C LEU A 204 6.55 -8.25 4.38
N CYS A 205 5.26 -7.93 4.36
CA CYS A 205 4.62 -7.17 3.29
C CYS A 205 4.82 -5.65 3.50
N ASN A 206 5.54 -4.99 2.59
CA ASN A 206 5.94 -3.58 2.69
C ASN A 206 5.09 -2.63 1.84
N SER A 207 3.78 -2.58 2.08
CA SER A 207 2.97 -1.49 1.54
C SER A 207 1.82 -1.13 2.47
N ILE A 208 1.97 0.00 3.18
CA ILE A 208 1.04 0.53 4.20
C ILE A 208 1.06 -0.36 5.45
N ASN A 209 1.00 0.21 6.66
CA ASN A 209 0.77 -0.58 7.88
C ASN A 209 -0.76 -0.71 8.06
N PRO A 210 -1.41 -1.75 7.52
CA PRO A 210 -2.84 -1.94 7.70
C PRO A 210 -3.19 -2.10 9.17
N ASP A 211 -2.29 -2.65 10.00
CA ASP A 211 -2.55 -2.90 11.42
C ASP A 211 -2.72 -1.59 12.19
N GLU A 212 -1.97 -0.54 11.84
CA GLU A 212 -2.17 0.81 12.37
C GLU A 212 -3.53 1.38 11.96
N ALA A 213 -3.88 1.37 10.68
CA ALA A 213 -5.16 1.90 10.19
C ALA A 213 -6.37 1.13 10.74
N VAL A 214 -6.22 -0.19 10.92
CA VAL A 214 -7.17 -1.10 11.58
C VAL A 214 -7.31 -0.74 13.06
N ALA A 215 -6.19 -0.57 13.79
CA ALA A 215 -6.18 -0.22 15.20
C ALA A 215 -6.76 1.19 15.45
N TYR A 216 -6.45 2.18 14.60
CA TYR A 216 -7.02 3.53 14.65
C TYR A 216 -8.53 3.53 14.40
N GLY A 217 -9.01 2.80 13.38
CA GLY A 217 -10.43 2.68 13.10
C GLY A 217 -11.20 1.99 14.23
N ALA A 218 -10.60 0.96 14.82
CA ALA A 218 -11.19 0.22 15.94
C ALA A 218 -11.23 1.03 17.24
N ALA A 219 -10.12 1.69 17.61
CA ALA A 219 -10.01 2.47 18.84
C ALA A 219 -10.90 3.74 18.80
N PHE A 220 -10.99 4.42 17.65
CA PHE A 220 -11.81 5.61 17.50
C PHE A 220 -13.32 5.30 17.49
N GLN A 221 -13.74 4.21 16.83
CA GLN A 221 -15.14 3.78 16.85
C GLN A 221 -15.56 3.33 18.26
N ALA A 222 -14.65 2.68 19.00
CA ALA A 222 -14.87 2.33 20.40
C ALA A 222 -14.99 3.57 21.29
N ASP A 223 -14.12 4.57 21.10
CA ASP A 223 -14.16 5.86 21.83
C ASP A 223 -15.44 6.66 21.53
N LEU A 224 -15.89 6.69 20.27
CA LEU A 224 -17.16 7.33 19.87
C LEU A 224 -18.39 6.69 20.54
N LEU A 225 -18.27 5.42 20.94
CA LEU A 225 -19.30 4.66 21.64
C LEU A 225 -19.18 4.74 23.17
N SER A 226 -18.07 5.28 23.72
CA SER A 226 -17.87 5.50 25.15
C SER A 226 -18.04 6.99 25.50
N GLU A 227 -19.10 7.35 26.21
CA GLU A 227 -19.55 8.75 26.41
C GLU A 227 -18.67 9.69 27.28
N ASP A 228 -17.40 9.37 27.58
CA ASP A 228 -16.58 10.16 28.54
C ASP A 228 -15.24 10.66 27.97
N SER A 229 -15.23 11.84 27.33
CA SER A 229 -14.01 12.47 26.77
C SER A 229 -13.53 13.71 27.56
N LYS A 230 -12.49 13.57 28.41
CA LYS A 230 -11.69 14.72 28.90
C LYS A 230 -10.21 14.38 29.11
N ASN A 231 -9.35 15.21 28.50
CA ASN A 231 -7.89 15.36 28.61
C ASN A 231 -6.98 14.35 27.90
N VAL A 232 -6.34 14.78 26.81
CA VAL A 232 -5.03 14.23 26.36
C VAL A 232 -4.17 15.32 25.67
N PRO A 233 -2.81 15.35 25.76
CA PRO A 233 -1.91 16.37 25.19
C PRO A 233 -1.36 16.07 23.77
N ASN A 234 -0.72 17.08 23.14
CA ASN A 234 -0.15 17.16 21.77
C ASN A 234 0.84 16.04 21.32
N LEU A 235 0.86 15.69 20.01
CA LEU A 235 1.85 14.78 19.39
C LEU A 235 2.28 15.15 17.94
N VAL A 236 3.49 14.67 17.56
CA VAL A 236 4.31 14.91 16.35
C VAL A 236 4.61 13.57 15.63
N LEU A 237 4.73 13.54 14.30
CA LEU A 237 4.98 12.32 13.49
C LEU A 237 6.47 12.02 13.27
N ILE A 238 6.86 10.74 13.31
CA ILE A 238 8.19 10.28 12.89
C ILE A 238 8.08 8.89 12.23
N ASN A 239 8.54 8.75 10.96
CA ASN A 239 8.54 7.50 10.16
C ASN A 239 9.81 6.65 10.48
N VAL A 240 10.02 5.45 9.93
CA VAL A 240 11.24 4.62 10.15
C VAL A 240 11.82 4.01 8.86
N ALA A 241 13.11 3.66 8.86
CA ALA A 241 13.78 2.97 7.75
C ALA A 241 13.50 1.45 7.77
N PRO A 242 12.90 0.82 6.75
CA PRO A 242 12.41 -0.57 6.83
C PRO A 242 13.51 -1.65 6.88
N LEU A 243 14.71 -1.36 6.37
CA LEU A 243 15.85 -2.26 6.31
C LEU A 243 17.14 -1.52 6.71
N SER A 244 18.14 -2.28 7.12
CA SER A 244 19.44 -1.78 7.52
C SER A 244 20.21 -1.26 6.30
N LEU A 245 20.68 -0.02 6.41
CA LEU A 245 21.48 0.67 5.41
C LEU A 245 22.95 0.69 5.84
N GLY A 246 23.82 0.32 4.91
CA GLY A 246 25.25 0.24 5.17
C GLY A 246 26.04 0.09 3.88
N TRP A 247 27.32 -0.23 4.00
CA TRP A 247 28.19 -0.39 2.84
C TRP A 247 29.21 -1.51 3.00
N LYS A 248 29.74 -2.00 1.89
CA LYS A 248 30.69 -3.12 1.86
C LYS A 248 32.08 -2.70 2.33
N VAL A 249 32.55 -3.32 3.40
CA VAL A 249 33.92 -3.17 3.92
C VAL A 249 34.81 -4.37 3.56
N LYS A 250 36.08 -4.34 3.99
CA LYS A 250 37.08 -5.39 3.71
C LYS A 250 36.54 -6.80 4.02
N HIS A 251 36.90 -7.77 3.18
CA HIS A 251 36.41 -9.16 3.20
C HIS A 251 34.92 -9.34 2.81
N GLY A 252 34.30 -8.31 2.20
CA GLY A 252 32.95 -8.43 1.63
C GLY A 252 31.83 -8.40 2.67
N VAL A 253 32.12 -7.90 3.87
CA VAL A 253 31.17 -7.78 4.99
C VAL A 253 30.36 -6.51 4.86
N MET A 254 29.08 -6.58 5.22
CA MET A 254 28.20 -5.41 5.30
C MET A 254 28.46 -4.64 6.60
N SER A 255 28.90 -3.38 6.50
CA SER A 255 28.99 -2.46 7.66
C SER A 255 27.74 -1.60 7.72
N VAL A 256 26.83 -1.95 8.64
CA VAL A 256 25.59 -1.20 8.89
C VAL A 256 25.91 0.17 9.52
N VAL A 257 25.29 1.23 8.98
CA VAL A 257 25.39 2.61 9.45
C VAL A 257 24.06 3.11 10.01
N ILE A 258 22.95 2.87 9.31
CA ILE A 258 21.59 3.09 9.82
C ILE A 258 20.91 1.73 9.93
N PRO A 259 20.70 1.20 11.14
CA PRO A 259 19.94 -0.02 11.33
C PRO A 259 18.48 0.13 10.85
N ARG A 260 17.84 -0.97 10.46
CA ARG A 260 16.39 -0.99 10.23
C ARG A 260 15.62 -0.45 11.43
N ASN A 261 14.39 -0.02 11.17
CA ASN A 261 13.46 0.62 12.07
C ASN A 261 14.01 1.90 12.77
N THR A 262 15.09 2.49 12.24
CA THR A 262 15.58 3.78 12.74
C THR A 262 14.61 4.89 12.32
N PRO A 263 14.17 5.77 13.25
CA PRO A 263 13.26 6.86 12.91
C PRO A 263 13.86 7.82 11.88
N ILE A 264 13.10 8.17 10.85
CA ILE A 264 13.47 9.13 9.82
C ILE A 264 12.68 10.44 10.03
N PRO A 265 13.30 11.62 9.86
CA PRO A 265 14.65 11.80 9.33
C PRO A 265 15.76 11.42 10.32
N VAL A 266 16.82 10.78 9.83
CA VAL A 266 18.00 10.42 10.62
C VAL A 266 19.28 10.60 9.82
N LYS A 267 20.30 11.12 10.51
CA LYS A 267 21.65 11.25 10.01
C LYS A 267 22.63 10.53 10.92
N LYS A 268 23.40 9.58 10.38
CA LYS A 268 24.44 8.84 11.10
C LYS A 268 25.75 8.89 10.34
N THR A 269 26.80 9.30 11.04
CA THR A 269 28.19 9.32 10.54
C THR A 269 29.01 8.30 11.29
N LYS A 270 29.82 7.54 10.56
CA LYS A 270 30.77 6.58 11.13
C LYS A 270 32.13 6.76 10.47
N GLN A 271 33.17 6.77 11.30
CA GLN A 271 34.55 6.87 10.85
C GLN A 271 35.08 5.50 10.42
N TYR A 272 35.81 5.48 9.32
CA TYR A 272 36.49 4.33 8.74
C TYR A 272 37.96 4.67 8.48
N VAL A 273 38.75 3.66 8.12
CA VAL A 273 40.19 3.83 7.86
C VAL A 273 40.62 3.14 6.57
N THR A 274 41.67 3.64 5.94
CA THR A 274 42.30 2.98 4.78
C THR A 274 42.86 1.62 5.18
N ILE A 275 42.82 0.67 4.24
CA ILE A 275 43.20 -0.72 4.48
C ILE A 275 44.54 -1.10 3.86
N GLU A 276 45.08 -0.23 3.00
CA GLU A 276 46.33 -0.38 2.27
C GLU A 276 47.16 0.91 2.38
N ASP A 277 48.48 0.78 2.27
CA ASP A 277 49.39 1.92 2.21
C ASP A 277 49.24 2.64 0.86
N ASN A 278 49.33 3.97 0.87
CA ASN A 278 49.20 4.80 -0.34
C ASN A 278 47.85 4.64 -1.09
N GLN A 279 46.79 4.25 -0.38
CA GLN A 279 45.45 4.16 -0.93
C GLN A 279 44.90 5.56 -1.25
N ILE A 280 44.74 5.89 -2.54
CA ILE A 280 44.27 7.21 -3.00
C ILE A 280 42.75 7.29 -3.23
N ASP A 281 42.10 6.14 -3.40
CA ASP A 281 40.68 6.00 -3.71
C ASP A 281 40.00 4.93 -2.83
N VAL A 282 38.73 5.15 -2.47
CA VAL A 282 37.88 4.18 -1.74
C VAL A 282 36.57 3.98 -2.51
N LEU A 283 36.32 2.75 -2.97
CA LEU A 283 35.03 2.36 -3.54
C LEU A 283 34.02 2.07 -2.42
N ILE A 284 32.90 2.80 -2.43
CA ILE A 284 31.81 2.67 -1.45
C ILE A 284 30.60 2.09 -2.18
N ASP A 285 30.37 0.79 -1.97
CA ASP A 285 29.17 0.09 -2.44
C ASP A 285 28.14 0.06 -1.30
N VAL A 286 27.02 0.76 -1.49
CA VAL A 286 25.93 0.94 -0.51
C VAL A 286 24.89 -0.16 -0.69
N TYR A 287 24.46 -0.77 0.40
CA TYR A 287 23.49 -1.86 0.41
C TYR A 287 22.34 -1.60 1.40
N GLU A 288 21.24 -2.29 1.14
CA GLU A 288 20.09 -2.45 2.00
C GLU A 288 19.86 -3.94 2.29
N GLY A 289 19.78 -4.32 3.56
CA GLY A 289 19.48 -5.70 3.97
C GLY A 289 20.23 -6.16 5.22
N GLU A 290 19.79 -7.31 5.74
CA GLU A 290 20.19 -7.82 7.07
C GLU A 290 21.27 -8.92 7.01
N ARG A 291 21.74 -9.30 5.83
CA ARG A 291 22.74 -10.37 5.70
C ARG A 291 24.14 -9.86 6.02
N ALA A 292 24.95 -10.70 6.66
CA ALA A 292 26.32 -10.34 7.05
C ALA A 292 27.26 -10.13 5.85
N ARG A 293 27.06 -10.90 4.77
CA ARG A 293 27.81 -10.75 3.52
C ARG A 293 27.13 -9.70 2.64
N ALA A 294 27.85 -8.65 2.27
CA ALA A 294 27.29 -7.53 1.50
C ALA A 294 26.71 -7.98 0.15
N SER A 295 27.34 -8.95 -0.53
CA SER A 295 26.84 -9.48 -1.81
C SER A 295 25.49 -10.19 -1.72
N ASP A 296 25.08 -10.60 -0.51
CA ASP A 296 23.82 -11.28 -0.29
C ASP A 296 22.68 -10.29 0.08
N ASN A 297 22.99 -9.00 0.17
CA ASN A 297 22.06 -7.91 0.38
C ASN A 297 21.73 -7.19 -0.93
N HIS A 298 20.75 -6.30 -0.90
CA HIS A 298 20.39 -5.50 -2.07
C HIS A 298 21.38 -4.35 -2.26
N LEU A 299 22.16 -4.38 -3.34
CA LEU A 299 23.00 -3.22 -3.74
C LEU A 299 22.10 -2.05 -4.16
N LEU A 300 22.26 -0.92 -3.48
CA LEU A 300 21.52 0.31 -3.73
C LEU A 300 22.26 1.26 -4.69
N GLY A 301 23.59 1.31 -4.62
CA GLY A 301 24.40 2.19 -5.46
C GLY A 301 25.87 2.22 -5.05
N SER A 302 26.71 2.84 -5.87
CA SER A 302 28.16 2.86 -5.67
C SER A 302 28.77 4.21 -6.06
N PHE A 303 29.77 4.66 -5.30
CA PHE A 303 30.57 5.84 -5.64
C PHE A 303 32.00 5.71 -5.11
N VAL A 304 32.92 6.54 -5.61
CA VAL A 304 34.34 6.51 -5.22
C VAL A 304 34.71 7.79 -4.49
N LEU A 305 35.24 7.67 -3.28
CA LEU A 305 35.94 8.79 -2.63
C LEU A 305 37.37 8.83 -3.16
N SER A 306 37.70 9.87 -3.92
CA SER A 306 39.03 10.09 -4.50
C SER A 306 39.77 11.24 -3.82
N GLY A 307 41.09 11.26 -3.94
CA GLY A 307 41.92 12.36 -3.45
C GLY A 307 42.37 12.19 -1.99
N LEU A 308 42.56 10.96 -1.53
CA LEU A 308 43.23 10.67 -0.26
C LEU A 308 44.74 10.95 -0.37
N PRO A 309 45.45 11.24 0.75
CA PRO A 309 46.87 11.58 0.70
C PRO A 309 47.72 10.43 0.12
N PRO A 310 48.50 10.65 -0.96
CA PRO A 310 49.26 9.59 -1.65
C PRO A 310 50.37 8.93 -0.82
N ALA A 311 50.73 9.52 0.32
CA ALA A 311 51.76 9.02 1.24
C ALA A 311 51.19 8.62 2.61
N ALA A 312 49.86 8.48 2.73
CA ALA A 312 49.24 8.03 3.96
C ALA A 312 49.54 6.55 4.23
N THR A 313 49.95 6.26 5.46
CA THR A 313 50.05 4.88 5.95
C THR A 313 48.65 4.30 6.12
N ARG A 314 48.54 2.97 6.07
CA ARG A 314 47.32 2.26 6.43
C ARG A 314 46.79 2.77 7.78
N GLY A 315 45.49 3.09 7.82
CA GLY A 315 44.86 3.63 9.03
C GLY A 315 44.42 5.08 8.90
N HIS A 316 44.62 5.71 7.73
CA HIS A 316 44.16 7.08 7.48
C HIS A 316 42.64 7.18 7.62
N PRO A 317 42.12 8.04 8.51
CA PRO A 317 40.69 8.12 8.79
C PRO A 317 39.93 8.88 7.71
N TYR A 318 38.71 8.44 7.43
CA TYR A 318 37.72 9.17 6.63
C TYR A 318 36.32 8.83 7.15
N ASP A 319 35.38 9.75 6.99
CA ASP A 319 34.02 9.60 7.49
C ASP A 319 33.05 9.22 6.38
N VAL A 320 32.13 8.32 6.69
CA VAL A 320 30.98 7.99 5.83
C VAL A 320 29.70 8.30 6.58
N CYS A 321 28.88 9.15 5.98
CA CYS A 321 27.62 9.63 6.52
C CYS A 321 26.45 9.10 5.68
N PHE A 322 25.44 8.58 6.36
CA PHE A 322 24.16 8.19 5.80
C PHE A 322 23.11 9.17 6.34
N ASP A 323 22.38 9.83 5.45
CA ASP A 323 21.38 10.84 5.75
C ASP A 323 20.06 10.41 5.08
N VAL A 324 19.06 10.06 5.88
CA VAL A 324 17.73 9.66 5.41
C VAL A 324 16.76 10.76 5.79
N ASP A 325 16.11 11.34 4.78
CA ASP A 325 15.17 12.44 5.00
C ASP A 325 13.76 11.95 5.43
N GLN A 326 12.85 12.89 5.67
CA GLN A 326 11.46 12.62 6.05
C GLN A 326 10.66 11.79 5.03
N ASN A 327 11.13 11.73 3.78
CA ASN A 327 10.51 10.98 2.68
C ASN A 327 11.14 9.58 2.50
N GLY A 328 12.17 9.24 3.28
CA GLY A 328 12.92 8.00 3.15
C GLY A 328 13.93 8.02 2.00
N ILE A 329 14.35 9.19 1.52
CA ILE A 329 15.42 9.31 0.51
C ILE A 329 16.77 9.24 1.22
N LEU A 330 17.61 8.30 0.81
CA LEU A 330 18.95 8.12 1.37
C LEU A 330 19.98 8.94 0.60
N THR A 331 20.75 9.78 1.29
CA THR A 331 21.98 10.38 0.78
C THR A 331 23.17 9.82 1.54
N VAL A 332 24.11 9.21 0.82
CA VAL A 332 25.38 8.71 1.40
C VAL A 332 26.52 9.60 0.93
N SER A 333 27.29 10.14 1.86
CA SER A 333 28.46 10.97 1.57
C SER A 333 29.68 10.46 2.30
N ALA A 334 30.85 10.57 1.67
CA ALA A 334 32.13 10.33 2.29
C ALA A 334 32.99 11.59 2.25
N ILE A 335 33.75 11.82 3.32
CA ILE A 335 34.64 12.96 3.46
C ILE A 335 35.94 12.56 4.18
N ASP A 336 37.06 13.03 3.64
CA ASP A 336 38.33 13.06 4.34
C ASP A 336 38.60 14.50 4.79
N GLU A 337 38.49 14.74 6.09
CA GLU A 337 38.66 16.08 6.67
C GLU A 337 40.07 16.65 6.48
N SER A 338 41.08 15.78 6.32
CA SER A 338 42.47 16.22 6.19
C SER A 338 42.79 16.81 4.81
N THR A 339 42.14 16.30 3.77
CA THR A 339 42.31 16.73 2.38
C THR A 339 41.17 17.62 1.89
N GLY A 340 40.03 17.61 2.59
CA GLY A 340 38.78 18.23 2.14
C GLY A 340 38.10 17.46 0.99
N SER A 341 38.65 16.31 0.61
CA SER A 341 38.10 15.46 -0.44
C SER A 341 36.76 14.90 0.00
N THR A 342 35.73 15.08 -0.83
CA THR A 342 34.40 14.57 -0.55
C THR A 342 33.74 14.06 -1.82
N ASN A 343 32.97 12.99 -1.70
CA ASN A 343 32.07 12.55 -2.75
C ASN A 343 30.78 12.00 -2.12
N LYS A 344 29.67 11.99 -2.87
CA LYS A 344 28.37 11.53 -2.38
C LYS A 344 27.53 10.91 -3.47
N ILE A 345 26.62 10.04 -3.05
CA ILE A 345 25.54 9.49 -3.87
C ILE A 345 24.21 9.79 -3.19
N THR A 346 23.22 10.20 -3.96
CA THR A 346 21.83 10.23 -3.50
C THR A 346 21.12 9.04 -4.10
N ILE A 347 20.63 8.17 -3.22
CA ILE A 347 19.94 6.94 -3.53
C ILE A 347 18.47 7.18 -3.22
N THR A 348 17.72 7.48 -4.26
CA THR A 348 16.27 7.36 -4.24
C THR A 348 15.89 5.87 -4.23
N ASN A 349 14.82 5.49 -3.54
CA ASN A 349 14.35 4.10 -3.46
C ASN A 349 13.85 3.63 -4.86
N GLU A 350 14.77 3.31 -5.76
CA GLU A 350 14.53 3.07 -7.20
C GLU A 350 13.94 1.70 -7.50
N LYS A 351 13.91 0.75 -6.54
CA LYS A 351 13.20 -0.51 -6.76
C LYS A 351 11.70 -0.34 -6.55
N GLY A 352 11.04 0.05 -7.63
CA GLY A 352 9.59 0.16 -7.72
C GLY A 352 9.05 1.58 -7.55
N ARG A 353 9.90 2.58 -7.27
CA ARG A 353 9.55 3.98 -7.49
C ARG A 353 10.16 4.45 -8.80
N LEU A 354 9.28 5.01 -9.61
CA LEU A 354 9.57 5.68 -10.85
C LEU A 354 10.59 6.79 -10.56
N SER A 355 11.59 6.98 -11.43
CA SER A 355 12.52 8.11 -11.32
C SER A 355 11.74 9.43 -11.29
N THR A 356 12.33 10.55 -10.84
CA THR A 356 11.64 11.85 -10.88
C THR A 356 11.16 12.18 -12.30
N GLU A 357 11.94 11.81 -13.33
CA GLU A 357 11.57 11.93 -14.73
C GLU A 357 10.40 11.00 -15.10
N GLU A 358 10.39 9.76 -14.61
CA GLU A 358 9.28 8.82 -14.84
C GLU A 358 8.01 9.18 -14.06
N ILE A 359 8.12 9.72 -12.85
CA ILE A 359 7.03 10.30 -12.07
C ILE A 359 6.45 11.47 -12.85
N ASN A 360 7.28 12.40 -13.33
CA ASN A 360 6.82 13.52 -14.13
C ASN A 360 6.19 13.06 -15.45
N ARG A 361 6.75 12.04 -16.10
CA ARG A 361 6.17 11.40 -17.29
C ARG A 361 4.79 10.82 -16.97
N LEU A 362 4.64 10.10 -15.86
CA LEU A 362 3.37 9.50 -15.46
C LEU A 362 2.34 10.51 -14.98
N ILE A 363 2.77 11.61 -14.35
CA ILE A 363 1.90 12.75 -14.05
C ILE A 363 1.40 13.36 -15.37
N GLN A 364 2.28 13.61 -16.34
CA GLN A 364 1.89 14.10 -17.66
C GLN A 364 0.99 13.12 -18.42
N GLU A 365 1.27 11.82 -18.35
CA GLU A 365 0.41 10.76 -18.93
C GLU A 365 -0.96 10.75 -18.23
N ALA A 366 -1.01 10.82 -16.90
CA ALA A 366 -2.26 10.89 -16.14
C ALA A 366 -3.05 12.17 -16.43
N GLU A 367 -2.40 13.31 -16.60
CA GLU A 367 -3.03 14.56 -17.05
C GLU A 367 -3.58 14.43 -18.48
N THR A 368 -2.83 13.80 -19.38
CA THR A 368 -3.27 13.51 -20.75
C THR A 368 -4.48 12.59 -20.75
N TYR A 369 -4.46 11.50 -19.97
CA TYR A 369 -5.60 10.62 -19.78
C TYR A 369 -6.79 11.35 -19.17
N CYS A 370 -6.58 12.22 -18.17
CA CYS A 370 -7.64 13.05 -17.60
C CYS A 370 -8.26 14.01 -18.64
N ILE A 371 -7.45 14.58 -19.54
CA ILE A 371 -7.91 15.43 -20.65
C ILE A 371 -8.71 14.58 -21.65
N ASP A 372 -8.22 13.41 -22.03
CA ASP A 372 -8.88 12.54 -23.00
C ASP A 372 -10.17 11.94 -22.45
N ASP A 373 -10.19 11.55 -21.17
CA ASP A 373 -11.39 11.12 -20.44
C ASP A 373 -12.42 12.26 -20.37
N LYS A 374 -11.99 13.51 -20.11
CA LYS A 374 -12.87 14.69 -20.15
C LYS A 374 -13.42 14.94 -21.55
N LYS A 375 -12.62 14.80 -22.61
CA LYS A 375 -13.08 14.91 -24.01
C LYS A 375 -14.09 13.81 -24.35
N PHE A 376 -13.79 12.57 -23.97
CA PHE A 376 -14.68 11.43 -24.13
C PHE A 376 -16.00 11.66 -23.42
N LEU A 377 -15.97 12.12 -22.17
CA LEU A 377 -17.16 12.42 -21.37
C LEU A 377 -17.98 13.59 -21.94
N ARG A 378 -17.33 14.63 -22.47
CA ARG A 378 -18.02 15.72 -23.19
C ARG A 378 -18.69 15.22 -24.47
N LYS A 379 -17.99 14.41 -25.27
CA LYS A 379 -18.52 13.80 -26.49
C LYS A 379 -19.71 12.90 -26.18
N ALA A 380 -19.60 12.03 -25.18
CA ALA A 380 -20.69 11.15 -24.74
C ALA A 380 -21.92 11.96 -24.30
N LYS A 381 -21.74 13.07 -23.56
CA LYS A 381 -22.84 13.96 -23.17
C LYS A 381 -23.54 14.58 -24.38
N ILE A 382 -22.79 15.07 -25.37
CA ILE A 382 -23.35 15.66 -26.60
C ILE A 382 -24.06 14.60 -27.44
N MET A 383 -23.50 13.39 -27.55
CA MET A 383 -24.14 12.27 -28.26
C MET A 383 -25.46 11.87 -27.58
N ASN A 384 -25.48 11.77 -26.24
CA ASN A 384 -26.72 11.49 -25.51
C ASN A 384 -27.75 12.61 -25.67
N ALA A 385 -27.32 13.87 -25.69
CA ALA A 385 -28.21 15.00 -25.92
C ALA A 385 -28.76 15.01 -27.36
N LEU A 386 -27.93 14.67 -28.34
CA LEU A 386 -28.32 14.54 -29.75
C LEU A 386 -29.32 13.40 -29.96
N ASP A 387 -29.06 12.22 -29.38
CA ASP A 387 -29.97 11.08 -29.42
C ASP A 387 -31.33 11.42 -28.77
N LEU A 388 -31.30 12.06 -27.60
CA LEU A 388 -32.52 12.55 -26.94
C LEU A 388 -33.26 13.58 -27.80
N CYS A 389 -32.56 14.49 -28.47
CA CYS A 389 -33.15 15.49 -29.36
C CYS A 389 -33.80 14.84 -30.58
N VAL A 390 -33.10 13.89 -31.23
CA VAL A 390 -33.61 13.09 -32.34
C VAL A 390 -34.87 12.33 -31.93
N TYR A 391 -34.86 11.67 -30.78
CA TYR A 391 -36.02 10.97 -30.22
C TYR A 391 -37.21 11.92 -30.00
N LYS A 392 -36.98 13.09 -29.38
CA LYS A 392 -38.01 14.12 -29.16
C LYS A 392 -38.58 14.62 -30.48
N MET A 393 -37.74 14.96 -31.45
CA MET A 393 -38.16 15.41 -32.78
C MET A 393 -38.98 14.34 -33.51
N ARG A 394 -38.52 13.08 -33.54
CA ARG A 394 -39.24 11.94 -34.11
C ARG A 394 -40.63 11.77 -33.49
N ASN A 395 -40.75 11.89 -32.17
CA ASN A 395 -42.03 11.79 -31.48
C ASN A 395 -42.99 12.95 -31.80
N VAL A 396 -42.47 14.16 -31.95
CA VAL A 396 -43.27 15.32 -32.35
C VAL A 396 -43.74 15.19 -33.81
N LEU A 397 -42.88 14.70 -34.72
CA LEU A 397 -43.22 14.47 -36.13
C LEU A 397 -44.24 13.34 -36.34
N LYS A 398 -44.33 12.38 -35.41
CA LYS A 398 -45.38 11.34 -35.41
C LYS A 398 -46.78 11.89 -35.12
N LYS A 399 -46.91 13.09 -34.55
CA LYS A 399 -48.22 13.71 -34.26
C LYS A 399 -48.82 14.29 -35.56
N LYS A 400 -50.03 13.84 -35.91
CA LYS A 400 -50.72 14.20 -37.17
C LYS A 400 -50.95 15.71 -37.33
N ASP A 401 -51.22 16.43 -36.25
CA ASP A 401 -51.58 17.86 -36.28
C ASP A 401 -50.41 18.78 -36.68
N ILE A 402 -49.17 18.35 -36.40
CA ILE A 402 -47.96 19.12 -36.70
C ILE A 402 -47.49 18.86 -38.13
N ASN A 403 -47.67 17.63 -38.62
CA ASN A 403 -47.27 17.24 -39.97
C ASN A 403 -48.10 17.95 -41.06
N LEU A 404 -49.32 18.37 -40.75
CA LEU A 404 -50.19 19.18 -41.63
C LEU A 404 -49.82 20.68 -41.66
N LYS A 405 -49.11 21.19 -40.63
CA LYS A 405 -48.71 22.61 -40.49
C LYS A 405 -47.32 22.90 -41.07
N LEU A 406 -46.53 21.86 -41.35
CA LEU A 406 -45.18 21.99 -41.91
C LEU A 406 -45.24 21.94 -43.44
N SER A 407 -44.50 22.83 -44.11
CA SER A 407 -44.40 22.76 -45.57
C SER A 407 -43.65 21.48 -46.00
N SER A 408 -43.90 21.01 -47.22
CA SER A 408 -43.17 19.87 -47.82
C SER A 408 -41.64 20.08 -47.78
N GLU A 409 -41.20 21.32 -47.91
CA GLU A 409 -39.79 21.70 -47.93
C GLU A 409 -39.17 21.73 -46.52
N GLU A 410 -39.92 22.19 -45.51
CA GLU A 410 -39.51 22.14 -44.09
C GLU A 410 -39.41 20.70 -43.58
N ASN A 411 -40.40 19.86 -43.89
CA ASN A 411 -40.40 18.45 -43.53
C ASN A 411 -39.22 17.69 -44.16
N LYS A 412 -38.86 17.98 -45.41
CA LYS A 412 -37.67 17.41 -46.04
C LYS A 412 -36.39 17.82 -45.32
N LYS A 413 -36.23 19.11 -45.00
CA LYS A 413 -35.04 19.61 -44.28
C LYS A 413 -34.88 18.95 -42.91
N ILE A 414 -35.95 18.85 -42.14
CA ILE A 414 -35.96 18.22 -40.81
C ILE A 414 -35.60 16.74 -40.89
N ASN A 415 -36.21 15.97 -41.81
CA ASN A 415 -35.91 14.54 -41.95
C ASN A 415 -34.48 14.30 -42.44
N THR A 416 -33.93 15.15 -43.32
CA THR A 416 -32.53 15.08 -43.74
C THR A 416 -31.58 15.32 -42.55
N ALA A 417 -31.86 16.30 -41.70
CA ALA A 417 -31.05 16.59 -40.51
C ALA A 417 -31.11 15.46 -39.46
N ILE A 418 -32.30 14.87 -39.24
CA ILE A 418 -32.47 13.70 -38.37
C ILE A 418 -31.69 12.50 -38.91
N THR A 419 -31.79 12.21 -40.21
CA THR A 419 -31.07 11.08 -40.84
C THR A 419 -29.55 11.27 -40.74
N LYS A 420 -29.08 12.52 -40.89
CA LYS A 420 -27.67 12.86 -40.70
C LYS A 420 -27.20 12.63 -39.25
N ALA A 421 -28.02 13.00 -38.27
CA ALA A 421 -27.73 12.75 -36.86
C ALA A 421 -27.75 11.26 -36.49
N GLU A 422 -28.71 10.50 -37.01
CA GLU A 422 -28.80 9.04 -36.80
C GLU A 422 -27.59 8.31 -37.37
N ASN A 423 -27.15 8.66 -38.59
CA ASN A 423 -25.93 8.07 -39.16
C ASN A 423 -24.68 8.38 -38.32
N LEU A 424 -24.60 9.56 -37.70
CA LEU A 424 -23.49 9.94 -36.83
C LEU A 424 -23.56 9.31 -35.43
N LEU A 425 -24.74 8.88 -35.00
CA LEU A 425 -24.95 8.12 -33.76
C LEU A 425 -24.68 6.63 -33.96
N ASP A 426 -24.99 6.08 -35.15
CA ASP A 426 -24.73 4.68 -35.53
C ASP A 426 -23.26 4.43 -35.88
N GLU A 427 -22.53 5.42 -36.41
CA GLU A 427 -21.10 5.27 -36.63
C GLU A 427 -20.35 5.20 -35.29
N SER A 428 -19.84 4.01 -34.98
CA SER A 428 -18.84 3.77 -33.92
C SER A 428 -17.49 4.48 -34.16
N ASP A 429 -17.44 5.44 -35.08
CA ASP A 429 -16.21 6.06 -35.55
C ASP A 429 -15.76 7.14 -34.55
N ARG A 430 -14.56 6.91 -34.00
CA ARG A 430 -13.92 7.80 -33.03
C ARG A 430 -13.57 9.17 -33.63
N ARG A 431 -13.68 9.32 -34.97
CA ARG A 431 -13.24 10.47 -35.77
C ARG A 431 -14.16 11.68 -35.79
N ASN A 432 -15.41 11.58 -35.33
CA ASN A 432 -16.30 12.75 -35.31
C ASN A 432 -15.79 13.80 -34.30
N GLU A 433 -15.45 14.99 -34.81
CA GLU A 433 -15.05 16.16 -34.03
C GLU A 433 -16.20 16.62 -33.14
N ILE A 434 -15.88 16.97 -31.89
CA ILE A 434 -16.86 17.40 -30.89
C ILE A 434 -17.65 18.62 -31.37
N ASP A 435 -17.00 19.53 -32.10
CA ASP A 435 -17.62 20.76 -32.60
C ASP A 435 -18.68 20.46 -33.66
N ALA A 436 -18.42 19.53 -34.58
CA ALA A 436 -19.39 19.12 -35.59
C ALA A 436 -20.66 18.48 -34.96
N LEU A 437 -20.50 17.68 -33.90
CA LEU A 437 -21.63 17.11 -33.16
C LEU A 437 -22.43 18.18 -32.42
N LYS A 438 -21.73 19.17 -31.86
CA LYS A 438 -22.35 20.29 -31.14
C LYS A 438 -23.12 21.22 -32.09
N ASP A 439 -22.56 21.52 -33.26
CA ASP A 439 -23.23 22.35 -34.27
C ASP A 439 -24.51 21.69 -34.78
N LEU A 440 -24.46 20.37 -35.02
CA LEU A 440 -25.65 19.61 -35.44
C LEU A 440 -26.70 19.55 -34.33
N LEU A 441 -26.29 19.40 -33.06
CA LEU A 441 -27.19 19.46 -31.91
C LEU A 441 -27.91 20.82 -31.85
N ASN A 442 -27.16 21.92 -31.95
CA ASN A 442 -27.73 23.28 -31.96
C ASN A 442 -28.70 23.49 -33.14
N GLU A 443 -28.37 22.96 -34.33
CA GLU A 443 -29.23 23.02 -35.51
C GLU A 443 -30.57 22.30 -35.26
N LEU A 444 -30.52 21.07 -34.72
CA LEU A 444 -31.69 20.26 -34.40
C LEU A 444 -32.53 20.88 -33.29
N GLU A 445 -31.92 21.42 -32.23
CA GLU A 445 -32.62 22.13 -31.16
C GLU A 445 -33.33 23.38 -31.70
N SER A 446 -32.69 24.16 -32.57
CA SER A 446 -33.30 25.32 -33.23
C SER A 446 -34.49 24.92 -34.12
N MET A 447 -34.38 23.80 -34.85
CA MET A 447 -35.49 23.25 -35.61
C MET A 447 -36.62 22.75 -34.69
N TYR A 448 -36.29 22.10 -33.58
CA TYR A 448 -37.25 21.60 -32.61
C TYR A 448 -38.07 22.73 -31.97
N GLU A 449 -37.43 23.81 -31.54
CA GLU A 449 -38.09 25.01 -31.00
C GLU A 449 -39.05 25.63 -32.02
N ARG A 450 -38.64 25.71 -33.30
CA ARG A 450 -39.52 26.19 -34.38
C ARG A 450 -40.74 25.29 -34.61
N ILE A 451 -40.61 23.98 -34.42
CA ILE A 451 -41.72 23.03 -34.56
C ILE A 451 -42.70 23.18 -33.38
N ILE A 452 -42.19 23.29 -32.15
CA ILE A 452 -43.02 23.53 -30.96
C ILE A 452 -43.73 24.88 -31.04
N GLY A 453 -43.05 25.94 -31.49
CA GLY A 453 -43.63 27.26 -31.66
C GLY A 453 -44.77 27.33 -32.69
N LYS A 454 -44.90 26.34 -33.59
CA LYS A 454 -46.04 26.18 -34.52
C LYS A 454 -47.16 25.27 -33.97
N SER A 455 -46.88 24.58 -32.86
CA SER A 455 -47.81 23.70 -32.15
C SER A 455 -48.65 24.45 -31.11
N CYS A 456 -48.14 25.54 -30.55
CA CYS A 456 -48.93 26.57 -29.86
C CYS A 456 -49.65 27.44 -30.90
#